data_AF-A0A8S3XKL7-F1
#
_entry.id   AF-A0A8S3XKL7-F1
#
_cell.length_a   1.000
_cell.length_b   1.000
_cell.length_c   1.000
_cell.angle_alpha   90.00
_cell.angle_beta   90.00
_cell.angle_gamma   90.00
#
_symmetry.space_group_name_H-M   'P 1'
#
loop_
_entity.id
_entity.type
_entity.pdbx_description
1 polymer ?
#
loop_
_entity_poly.entity_id
_entity_poly.type
_entity_poly.pdbx_seq_one_letter_code
_entity_poly.pdbx_strand_id
1 'polypeptide(L)'
;MTARTPDRKSKSKETKSLMNELENNLATFTLPESLPCSEVDFATLPKRRQRANWNNIVEESNRKFGQIQEYEESKKEQQPMSPFLNTECKYLNDEVFVHLVPALEETLRKARVWAAFKTQKCFFNGIDHIAQILWTNNPRHPERKECDFHIFNMPWVKKLLKLNPRPYYPKSWLWTEDYAATVIQKSVRQYFVQRADEVQEMRNFWKKLEFEHNVPEIQLNPLLSKKLASSQNSPKR
;
A
#
# COMPACT_ATOMS: atom_id res chain seq x y z
N MET A 1 14.60 38.93 -48.88
CA MET A 1 14.97 37.63 -49.46
C MET A 1 13.91 36.60 -49.08
N THR A 2 13.47 35.84 -50.09
CA THR A 2 12.93 34.47 -50.10
C THR A 2 11.79 34.04 -49.16
N ALA A 3 10.69 33.70 -49.83
CA ALA A 3 9.52 32.93 -49.43
C ALA A 3 9.81 31.56 -48.78
N ARG A 4 8.81 31.04 -48.05
CA ARG A 4 8.34 29.64 -48.11
C ARG A 4 6.97 29.50 -47.44
N THR A 5 5.95 29.28 -48.25
CA THR A 5 4.64 28.71 -47.86
C THR A 5 4.80 27.23 -47.49
N PRO A 6 3.90 26.69 -46.63
CA PRO A 6 3.43 25.34 -46.89
C PRO A 6 1.88 25.21 -46.81
N ASP A 7 1.36 24.70 -47.92
CA ASP A 7 0.35 23.66 -48.06
C ASP A 7 -0.86 23.62 -47.12
N ARG A 8 -1.90 24.36 -47.52
CA ARG A 8 -3.29 24.20 -47.06
C ARG A 8 -4.12 23.20 -47.92
N LYS A 9 -3.51 22.48 -48.87
CA LYS A 9 -4.23 21.73 -49.91
C LYS A 9 -4.36 20.22 -49.68
N SER A 10 -3.62 19.62 -48.75
CA SER A 10 -3.67 18.17 -48.43
C SER A 10 -4.84 17.78 -47.50
N LYS A 11 -5.13 18.60 -46.47
CA LYS A 11 -6.17 18.28 -45.47
C LYS A 11 -7.59 18.16 -46.04
N SER A 12 -7.94 18.94 -47.06
CA SER A 12 -9.30 18.93 -47.63
C SER A 12 -9.61 17.67 -48.47
N LYS A 13 -8.58 16.99 -48.98
CA LYS A 13 -8.72 15.78 -49.80
C LYS A 13 -8.84 14.53 -48.92
N GLU A 14 -8.08 14.49 -47.81
CA GLU A 14 -8.20 13.44 -46.79
C GLU A 14 -9.54 13.50 -46.05
N THR A 15 -10.02 14.69 -45.69
CA THR A 15 -11.35 14.80 -45.05
C THR A 15 -12.47 14.38 -45.98
N LYS A 16 -12.38 14.69 -47.29
CA LYS A 16 -13.37 14.22 -48.27
C LYS A 16 -13.29 12.71 -48.51
N SER A 17 -12.10 12.11 -48.48
CA SER A 17 -11.92 10.65 -48.57
C SER A 17 -12.49 9.93 -47.34
N LEU A 18 -12.25 10.48 -46.14
CA LEU A 18 -12.79 9.93 -44.89
C LEU A 18 -14.30 10.11 -44.77
N MET A 19 -14.87 11.21 -45.29
CA MET A 19 -16.33 11.38 -45.34
C MET A 19 -16.96 10.41 -46.35
N ASN A 20 -16.33 10.15 -47.50
CA ASN A 20 -16.80 9.16 -48.47
C ASN A 20 -16.69 7.72 -47.94
N GLU A 21 -15.63 7.39 -47.19
CA GLU A 21 -15.53 6.09 -46.51
C GLU A 21 -16.54 5.97 -45.37
N LEU A 22 -16.81 7.04 -44.61
CA LEU A 22 -17.84 7.03 -43.59
C LEU A 22 -19.24 6.87 -44.21
N GLU A 23 -19.54 7.58 -45.30
CA GLU A 23 -20.81 7.48 -46.02
C GLU A 23 -21.01 6.11 -46.69
N ASN A 24 -19.95 5.52 -47.27
CA ASN A 24 -20.01 4.16 -47.81
C ASN A 24 -20.16 3.11 -46.70
N ASN A 25 -19.54 3.30 -45.53
CA ASN A 25 -19.72 2.40 -44.38
C ASN A 25 -21.10 2.58 -43.71
N LEU A 26 -21.66 3.79 -43.71
CA LEU A 26 -23.03 4.06 -43.22
C LEU A 26 -24.09 3.47 -44.15
N ALA A 27 -23.86 3.50 -45.47
CA ALA A 27 -24.76 2.92 -46.47
C ALA A 27 -24.68 1.39 -46.55
N THR A 28 -23.61 0.78 -46.03
CA THR A 28 -23.43 -0.69 -46.01
C THR A 28 -23.91 -1.32 -44.70
N PHE A 29 -24.13 -0.54 -43.64
CA PHE A 29 -24.71 -1.04 -42.40
C PHE A 29 -26.24 -1.02 -42.47
N THR A 30 -26.81 -2.03 -43.15
CA THR A 30 -28.21 -2.38 -42.97
C THR A 30 -28.33 -3.17 -41.67
N LEU A 31 -29.04 -2.62 -40.68
CA LEU A 31 -29.50 -3.40 -39.54
C LEU A 31 -30.29 -4.59 -40.09
N PRO A 32 -30.06 -5.83 -39.64
CA PRO A 32 -30.91 -6.95 -40.01
C PRO A 32 -32.36 -6.57 -39.63
N GLU A 33 -33.26 -6.64 -40.60
CA GLU A 33 -34.67 -6.20 -40.49
C GLU A 33 -35.46 -6.97 -39.41
N SER A 34 -34.84 -8.01 -38.86
CA SER A 34 -35.12 -8.47 -37.51
C SER A 34 -33.78 -8.85 -36.86
N LEU A 35 -33.44 -8.17 -35.76
CA LEU A 35 -32.65 -8.83 -34.73
C LEU A 35 -33.39 -10.12 -34.37
N PRO A 36 -32.71 -11.26 -34.11
CA PRO A 36 -33.34 -12.42 -33.49
C PRO A 36 -33.67 -12.04 -32.03
N CYS A 37 -34.65 -11.15 -31.86
CA CYS A 37 -35.37 -10.89 -30.62
C CYS A 37 -36.56 -11.86 -30.47
N SER A 38 -36.52 -13.00 -31.16
CA SER A 38 -37.22 -14.22 -30.81
C SER A 38 -36.18 -15.08 -30.08
N GLU A 39 -36.14 -15.22 -28.76
CA GLU A 39 -37.21 -15.28 -27.78
C GLU A 39 -36.65 -14.78 -26.44
N VAL A 40 -36.89 -13.54 -26.06
CA VAL A 40 -36.92 -13.26 -24.62
C VAL A 40 -38.35 -13.58 -24.20
N ASP A 41 -38.56 -14.82 -23.76
CA ASP A 41 -39.80 -15.26 -23.16
C ASP A 41 -40.06 -14.41 -21.91
N PHE A 42 -40.76 -13.29 -22.09
CA PHE A 42 -41.31 -12.57 -20.96
C PHE A 42 -42.28 -13.51 -20.26
N ALA A 43 -42.12 -13.68 -18.95
CA ALA A 43 -42.98 -14.54 -18.15
C ALA A 43 -44.45 -14.18 -18.43
N THR A 44 -45.14 -15.04 -19.16
CA THR A 44 -46.54 -14.84 -19.50
C THR A 44 -47.35 -14.71 -18.21
N LEU A 45 -48.25 -13.72 -18.15
CA LEU A 45 -49.15 -13.56 -17.01
C LEU A 45 -49.88 -14.90 -16.78
N PRO A 46 -49.85 -15.47 -15.56
CA PRO A 46 -50.42 -16.79 -15.32
C PRO A 46 -51.92 -16.76 -15.64
N LYS A 47 -52.33 -17.53 -16.65
CA LYS A 47 -53.76 -17.67 -17.02
C LYS A 47 -54.51 -18.24 -15.81
N ARG A 48 -55.50 -17.50 -15.31
CA ARG A 48 -56.28 -17.89 -14.14
C ARG A 48 -57.14 -19.12 -14.47
N ARG A 49 -56.85 -20.27 -13.85
CA ARG A 49 -57.64 -21.51 -14.00
C ARG A 49 -58.91 -21.41 -13.15
N GLN A 50 -60.08 -21.79 -13.70
CA GLN A 50 -61.38 -21.62 -13.04
C GLN A 50 -61.65 -22.64 -11.91
N ARG A 51 -60.98 -23.80 -11.89
CA ARG A 51 -61.02 -24.78 -10.78
C ARG A 51 -59.65 -25.44 -10.61
N ALA A 52 -59.20 -25.55 -9.36
CA ALA A 52 -57.94 -26.18 -9.00
C ALA A 52 -58.17 -27.69 -8.72
N ASN A 53 -57.54 -28.56 -9.51
CA ASN A 53 -57.42 -29.97 -9.17
C ASN A 53 -56.09 -30.17 -8.42
N TRP A 54 -56.17 -30.51 -7.14
CA TRP A 54 -55.01 -30.60 -6.26
C TRP A 54 -53.99 -31.64 -6.72
N ASN A 55 -54.43 -32.79 -7.24
CA ASN A 55 -53.52 -33.84 -7.70
C ASN A 55 -52.64 -33.33 -8.85
N ASN A 56 -53.24 -32.63 -9.82
CA ASN A 56 -52.50 -32.04 -10.93
C ASN A 56 -51.54 -30.93 -10.49
N ILE A 57 -51.89 -30.16 -9.46
CA ILE A 57 -51.02 -29.09 -8.93
C ILE A 57 -49.81 -29.70 -8.21
N VAL A 58 -50.01 -30.75 -7.43
CA VAL A 58 -48.94 -31.47 -6.73
C VAL A 58 -47.99 -32.10 -7.74
N GLU A 59 -48.51 -32.75 -8.78
CA GLU A 59 -47.70 -33.31 -9.87
C GLU A 59 -46.92 -32.23 -10.65
N GLU A 60 -47.57 -31.11 -10.99
CA GLU A 60 -46.92 -29.99 -11.68
C GLU A 60 -45.81 -29.36 -10.81
N SER A 61 -46.04 -29.26 -9.50
CA SER A 61 -45.07 -28.77 -8.53
C SER A 61 -43.87 -29.72 -8.40
N ASN A 62 -44.12 -31.02 -8.23
CA ASN A 62 -43.07 -32.03 -8.12
C ASN A 62 -42.21 -32.07 -9.39
N ARG A 63 -42.82 -31.92 -10.57
CA ARG A 63 -42.09 -31.84 -11.84
C ARG A 63 -41.19 -30.60 -11.91
N LYS A 64 -41.68 -29.43 -11.49
CA LYS A 64 -40.88 -28.20 -11.44
C LYS A 64 -39.73 -28.31 -10.44
N PHE A 65 -39.97 -28.90 -9.27
CA PHE A 65 -38.91 -29.18 -8.30
C PHE A 65 -37.84 -30.13 -8.86
N GLY A 66 -38.26 -31.20 -9.55
CA GLY A 66 -37.33 -32.10 -10.25
C GLY A 66 -36.48 -31.38 -11.29
N GLN A 67 -37.10 -30.50 -12.10
CA GLN A 67 -36.38 -29.69 -13.10
C GLN A 67 -35.40 -28.69 -12.47
N ILE A 68 -35.76 -28.07 -11.34
CA ILE A 68 -34.87 -27.17 -10.60
C ILE A 68 -33.68 -27.97 -10.05
N GLN A 69 -33.93 -29.14 -9.49
CA GLN A 69 -32.89 -30.00 -8.94
C GLN A 69 -31.95 -30.52 -10.04
N GLU A 70 -32.48 -30.95 -11.17
CA GLU A 70 -31.70 -31.38 -12.35
C GLU A 70 -30.89 -30.22 -12.94
N TYR A 71 -31.42 -28.99 -12.90
CA TYR A 71 -30.68 -27.78 -13.27
C TYR A 71 -29.57 -27.42 -12.26
N GLU A 72 -29.81 -27.58 -10.96
CA GLU A 72 -28.78 -27.43 -9.93
C GLU A 72 -27.69 -28.50 -10.04
N GLU A 73 -28.08 -29.74 -10.36
CA GLU A 73 -27.17 -30.86 -10.59
C GLU A 73 -26.35 -30.65 -11.86
N SER A 74 -26.92 -30.15 -12.96
CA SER A 74 -26.16 -29.79 -14.17
C SER A 74 -25.24 -28.58 -14.00
N LYS A 75 -25.49 -27.70 -13.03
CA LYS A 75 -24.51 -26.68 -12.58
C LYS A 75 -23.42 -27.24 -11.67
N LYS A 76 -23.71 -28.31 -10.93
CA LYS A 76 -22.72 -29.06 -10.12
C LYS A 76 -21.88 -29.99 -11.00
N GLU A 77 -22.40 -30.42 -12.15
CA GLU A 77 -21.59 -31.06 -13.18
C GLU A 77 -20.46 -30.13 -13.57
N GLN A 78 -19.27 -30.67 -13.36
CA GLN A 78 -18.02 -29.95 -13.31
C GLN A 78 -17.78 -29.29 -14.66
N GLN A 79 -18.01 -27.98 -14.77
CA GLN A 79 -17.17 -27.21 -15.66
C GLN A 79 -15.73 -27.54 -15.24
N PRO A 80 -14.88 -28.10 -16.12
CA PRO A 80 -13.49 -28.33 -15.77
C PRO A 80 -12.92 -26.96 -15.44
N MET A 81 -12.80 -26.67 -14.14
CA MET A 81 -12.08 -25.51 -13.64
C MET A 81 -10.76 -25.52 -14.37
N SER A 82 -10.38 -24.37 -14.95
CA SER A 82 -9.19 -24.32 -15.80
C SER A 82 -8.03 -24.99 -15.06
N PRO A 83 -7.22 -25.84 -15.73
CA PRO A 83 -6.14 -26.58 -15.07
C PRO A 83 -5.19 -25.65 -14.29
N PHE A 84 -5.14 -24.38 -14.67
CA PHE A 84 -4.42 -23.30 -14.00
C PHE A 84 -4.99 -22.96 -12.61
N LEU A 85 -6.32 -22.83 -12.46
CA LEU A 85 -6.96 -22.51 -11.16
C LEU A 85 -6.76 -23.61 -10.12
N ASN A 86 -6.80 -24.87 -10.54
CA ASN A 86 -6.57 -25.99 -9.62
C ASN A 86 -5.09 -26.12 -9.23
N THR A 87 -4.17 -25.76 -10.14
CA THR A 87 -2.73 -25.83 -9.89
C THR A 87 -2.25 -24.70 -8.99
N GLU A 88 -2.71 -23.47 -9.19
CA GLU A 88 -2.29 -22.31 -8.39
C GLU A 88 -2.81 -22.38 -6.96
N CYS A 89 -4.10 -22.68 -6.77
CA CYS A 89 -4.66 -22.83 -5.42
C CYS A 89 -4.01 -24.00 -4.67
N LYS A 90 -3.75 -25.11 -5.36
CA LYS A 90 -3.03 -26.24 -4.78
C LYS A 90 -1.58 -25.89 -4.42
N TYR A 91 -0.88 -25.17 -5.30
CA TYR A 91 0.47 -24.66 -5.02
C TYR A 91 0.48 -23.73 -3.80
N LEU A 92 -0.47 -22.81 -3.69
CA LEU A 92 -0.58 -21.93 -2.51
C LEU A 92 -0.80 -22.73 -1.23
N ASN A 93 -1.68 -23.73 -1.26
CA ASN A 93 -1.94 -24.59 -0.11
C ASN A 93 -0.73 -25.42 0.28
N ASP A 94 -0.06 -26.05 -0.68
CA ASP A 94 1.01 -27.02 -0.45
C ASP A 94 2.36 -26.36 -0.14
N GLU A 95 2.68 -25.21 -0.76
CA GLU A 95 4.01 -24.57 -0.66
C GLU A 95 4.00 -23.29 0.17
N VAL A 96 2.98 -22.44 0.04
CA VAL A 96 2.98 -21.10 0.67
C VAL A 96 2.34 -21.12 2.05
N PHE A 97 1.14 -21.68 2.17
CA PHE A 97 0.36 -21.65 3.41
C PHE A 97 0.96 -22.52 4.51
N VAL A 98 1.68 -23.58 4.17
CA VAL A 98 2.45 -24.40 5.13
C VAL A 98 3.42 -23.54 5.95
N HIS A 99 4.01 -22.50 5.34
CA HIS A 99 4.94 -21.60 6.03
C HIS A 99 4.26 -20.33 6.55
N LEU A 100 3.28 -19.80 5.81
CA LEU A 100 2.62 -18.55 6.14
C LEU A 100 1.64 -18.69 7.31
N VAL A 101 0.86 -19.77 7.38
CA VAL A 101 -0.16 -19.95 8.43
C VAL A 101 0.47 -20.01 9.83
N PRO A 102 1.55 -20.79 10.08
CA PRO A 102 2.23 -20.76 11.37
C PRO A 102 2.78 -19.37 11.70
N ALA A 103 3.37 -18.67 10.73
CA ALA A 103 3.92 -17.34 10.93
C ALA A 103 2.84 -16.30 11.31
N LEU A 104 1.66 -16.40 10.69
CA LEU A 104 0.50 -15.58 11.04
C LEU A 104 0.01 -15.89 12.46
N GLU A 105 -0.09 -17.17 12.82
CA GLU A 105 -0.52 -17.58 14.16
C GLU A 105 0.42 -17.05 15.25
N GLU A 106 1.74 -17.18 15.06
CA GLU A 106 2.74 -16.62 15.98
C GLU A 106 2.63 -15.10 16.07
N THR A 107 2.39 -14.44 14.94
CA THR A 107 2.22 -12.98 14.87
C THR A 107 0.99 -12.54 15.65
N LEU A 108 -0.12 -13.27 15.56
CA LEU A 108 -1.33 -12.99 16.35
C LEU A 108 -1.09 -13.21 17.85
N ARG A 109 -0.34 -14.26 18.23
CA ARG A 109 0.06 -14.48 19.63
C ARG A 109 0.89 -13.31 20.17
N LYS A 110 1.91 -12.85 19.42
CA LYS A 110 2.71 -11.68 19.82
C LYS A 110 1.90 -10.38 19.80
N ALA A 111 1.02 -10.17 18.83
CA ALA A 111 0.13 -9.02 18.78
C ALA A 111 -0.76 -8.93 20.04
N ARG A 112 -1.22 -10.09 20.55
CA ARG A 112 -1.96 -10.15 21.82
C ARG A 112 -1.10 -9.74 23.01
N VAL A 113 0.15 -10.21 23.10
CA VAL A 113 1.09 -9.84 24.17
C VAL A 113 1.35 -8.33 24.18
N TRP A 114 1.52 -7.73 23.01
CA TRP A 114 1.74 -6.29 22.84
C TRP A 114 0.46 -5.45 22.85
N ALA A 115 -0.69 -6.04 23.17
CA ALA A 115 -2.01 -5.39 23.16
C ALA A 115 -2.34 -4.63 21.86
N ALA A 116 -1.79 -5.06 20.73
CA ALA A 116 -1.92 -4.39 19.43
C ALA A 116 -3.37 -4.32 18.93
N PHE A 117 -4.22 -5.25 19.38
CA PHE A 117 -5.66 -5.24 19.06
C PHE A 117 -6.45 -4.16 19.79
N LYS A 118 -5.95 -3.67 20.94
CA LYS A 118 -6.61 -2.65 21.76
C LYS A 118 -6.05 -1.26 21.44
N THR A 119 -4.75 -1.18 21.19
CA THR A 119 -4.03 0.08 20.99
C THR A 119 -3.74 0.30 19.51
N GLN A 120 -4.44 1.25 18.88
CA GLN A 120 -4.29 1.55 17.44
C GLN A 120 -2.85 1.94 17.05
N LYS A 121 -2.09 2.55 17.96
CA LYS A 121 -0.72 3.03 17.76
C LYS A 121 0.22 2.25 18.66
N CYS A 122 0.65 1.08 18.21
CA CYS A 122 1.54 0.21 18.96
C CYS A 122 2.92 0.10 18.28
N PHE A 123 3.93 -0.28 19.08
CA PHE A 123 5.28 -0.57 18.60
C PHE A 123 5.34 -1.76 17.64
N PHE A 124 4.42 -2.69 17.81
CA PHE A 124 4.41 -3.94 17.08
C PHE A 124 3.93 -3.75 15.64
N ASN A 125 4.81 -3.96 14.67
CA ASN A 125 4.44 -4.08 13.26
C ASN A 125 4.31 -5.56 12.86
N GLY A 126 3.08 -5.98 12.58
CA GLY A 126 2.78 -7.36 12.19
C GLY A 126 3.48 -7.80 10.91
N ILE A 127 3.60 -6.92 9.91
CA ILE A 127 4.24 -7.25 8.63
C ILE A 127 5.73 -7.51 8.83
N ASP A 128 6.39 -6.67 9.64
CA ASP A 128 7.80 -6.83 9.98
C ASP A 128 8.03 -8.13 10.74
N HIS A 129 7.14 -8.45 11.67
CA HIS A 129 7.22 -9.68 12.44
C HIS A 129 7.05 -10.94 11.56
N ILE A 130 6.08 -10.93 10.64
CA ILE A 130 5.89 -12.01 9.67
C ILE A 130 7.14 -12.17 8.80
N ALA A 131 7.68 -11.08 8.27
CA ALA A 131 8.88 -11.12 7.45
C ALA A 131 10.10 -11.67 8.21
N GLN A 132 10.24 -11.32 9.49
CA GLN A 132 11.27 -11.89 10.36
C GLN A 132 11.09 -13.40 10.52
N ILE A 133 9.88 -13.87 10.87
CA ILE A 133 9.60 -15.29 11.03
C ILE A 133 9.89 -16.06 9.74
N LEU A 134 9.40 -15.58 8.60
CA LEU A 134 9.60 -16.25 7.31
C LEU A 134 11.08 -16.31 6.92
N TRP A 135 11.85 -15.28 7.24
CA TRP A 135 13.28 -15.26 6.97
C TRP A 135 14.05 -16.24 7.87
N THR A 136 13.71 -16.28 9.16
CA THR A 136 14.33 -17.15 10.17
C THR A 136 13.97 -18.62 9.93
N ASN A 137 12.72 -18.91 9.57
CA ASN A 137 12.20 -20.26 9.35
C ASN A 137 12.40 -20.81 7.94
N ASN A 138 13.29 -20.22 7.14
CA ASN A 138 13.55 -20.66 5.78
C ASN A 138 14.20 -22.06 5.76
N PRO A 139 13.56 -23.09 5.15
CA PRO A 139 14.12 -24.45 5.10
C PRO A 139 15.47 -24.54 4.38
N ARG A 140 15.77 -23.61 3.47
CA ARG A 140 17.04 -23.57 2.73
C ARG A 140 18.22 -23.05 3.57
N HIS A 141 17.92 -22.42 4.71
CA HIS A 141 18.90 -21.76 5.57
C HIS A 141 18.61 -22.08 7.05
N PRO A 142 18.79 -23.35 7.49
CA PRO A 142 18.50 -23.76 8.85
C PRO A 142 19.35 -23.02 9.91
N GLU A 143 20.55 -22.56 9.53
CA GLU A 143 21.45 -21.79 10.40
C GLU A 143 20.83 -20.48 10.92
N ARG A 144 19.81 -19.96 10.22
CA ARG A 144 19.13 -18.72 10.62
C ARG A 144 18.24 -18.91 11.83
N LYS A 145 17.74 -20.13 12.09
CA LYS A 145 16.90 -20.40 13.26
C LYS A 145 17.64 -20.18 14.58
N GLU A 146 18.95 -20.42 14.59
CA GLU A 146 19.80 -20.21 15.77
C GLU A 146 20.10 -18.71 15.99
N CYS A 147 19.97 -17.91 14.94
CA CYS A 147 20.24 -16.48 14.96
C CYS A 147 18.94 -15.67 15.04
N ASP A 148 18.42 -15.42 16.25
CA ASP A 148 17.25 -14.54 16.46
C ASP A 148 17.63 -13.06 16.31
N PHE A 149 17.85 -12.63 15.07
CA PHE A 149 18.10 -11.23 14.75
C PHE A 149 16.78 -10.47 14.60
N HIS A 150 16.69 -9.32 15.27
CA HIS A 150 15.67 -8.32 14.98
C HIS A 150 15.69 -7.92 13.49
N ILE A 151 14.51 -7.68 12.87
CA ILE A 151 14.40 -7.39 11.43
C ILE A 151 15.35 -6.30 10.92
N PHE A 152 15.51 -5.19 11.66
CA PHE A 152 16.42 -4.10 11.29
C PHE A 152 17.90 -4.48 11.29
N ASN A 153 18.28 -5.59 11.93
CA ASN A 153 19.64 -6.09 11.95
C ASN A 153 19.97 -7.00 10.75
N MET A 154 18.95 -7.49 10.03
CA MET A 154 19.12 -8.39 8.90
C MET A 154 19.86 -7.72 7.73
N PRO A 155 20.82 -8.41 7.08
CA PRO A 155 21.62 -7.82 6.01
C PRO A 155 20.81 -7.31 4.81
N TRP A 156 19.77 -8.05 4.42
CA TRP A 156 18.92 -7.67 3.28
C TRP A 156 18.06 -6.44 3.60
N VAL A 157 17.54 -6.36 4.83
CA VAL A 157 16.75 -5.21 5.30
C VAL A 157 17.60 -3.96 5.34
N LYS A 158 18.83 -4.04 5.88
CA LYS A 158 19.78 -2.92 5.91
C LYS A 158 20.06 -2.37 4.51
N LYS A 159 20.30 -3.26 3.54
CA LYS A 159 20.51 -2.87 2.13
C LYS A 159 19.28 -2.18 1.56
N LEU A 160 18.08 -2.73 1.81
CA LEU A 160 16.82 -2.16 1.32
C LEU A 160 16.52 -0.79 1.94
N LEU A 161 16.69 -0.64 3.26
CA LEU A 161 16.44 0.61 3.99
C LEU A 161 17.45 1.71 3.64
N LYS A 162 18.65 1.35 3.17
CA LYS A 162 19.63 2.32 2.66
C LYS A 162 19.16 2.96 1.35
N LEU A 163 18.49 2.19 0.49
CA LEU A 163 17.94 2.69 -0.77
C LEU A 163 16.59 3.39 -0.55
N ASN A 164 15.75 2.82 0.31
CA ASN A 164 14.40 3.29 0.59
C ASN A 164 14.23 3.47 2.11
N PRO A 165 14.61 4.63 2.68
CA PRO A 165 14.46 4.87 4.10
C PRO A 165 12.97 4.88 4.46
N ARG A 166 12.64 4.27 5.61
CA ARG A 166 11.26 4.33 6.13
C ARG A 166 10.91 5.76 6.55
N PRO A 167 9.60 6.12 6.47
CA PRO A 167 9.15 7.40 7.00
C PRO A 167 9.45 7.51 8.50
N TYR A 168 9.64 8.73 8.96
CA TYR A 168 9.90 9.01 10.37
C TYR A 168 8.63 8.77 11.19
N TYR A 169 8.67 7.76 12.07
CA TYR A 169 7.56 7.51 13.01
C TYR A 169 7.75 8.30 14.30
N PRO A 170 6.65 8.72 14.96
CA PRO A 170 6.72 9.27 16.30
C PRO A 170 7.43 8.31 17.26
N LYS A 171 8.26 8.83 18.17
CA LYS A 171 9.00 8.02 19.15
C LYS A 171 8.08 7.18 20.04
N SER A 172 6.87 7.67 20.33
CA SER A 172 5.84 6.92 21.06
C SER A 172 5.39 5.64 20.35
N TRP A 173 5.59 5.53 19.04
CA TRP A 173 5.30 4.32 18.27
C TRP A 173 6.53 3.42 18.16
N LEU A 174 7.71 3.90 18.48
CA LEU A 174 8.98 3.17 18.30
C LEU A 174 9.55 2.65 19.61
N TRP A 175 9.11 3.18 20.74
CA TRP A 175 9.67 2.82 22.04
C TRP A 175 8.71 1.93 22.81
N THR A 176 9.26 0.89 23.42
CA THR A 176 8.57 0.17 24.49
C THR A 176 8.40 1.09 25.69
N GLU A 177 7.40 0.81 26.52
CA GLU A 177 7.12 1.60 27.72
C GLU A 177 8.34 1.70 28.64
N ASP A 178 9.00 0.57 28.90
CA ASP A 178 10.21 0.49 29.74
C ASP A 178 11.37 1.33 29.19
N TYR A 179 11.59 1.25 27.87
CA TYR A 179 12.65 2.01 27.22
C TYR A 179 12.33 3.51 27.24
N ALA A 180 11.08 3.88 26.92
CA ALA A 180 10.63 5.26 26.99
C ALA A 180 10.78 5.83 28.41
N ALA A 181 10.36 5.07 29.43
CA ALA A 181 10.51 5.45 30.84
C ALA A 181 11.99 5.68 31.19
N THR A 182 12.88 4.76 30.78
CA THR A 182 14.33 4.89 31.02
C THR A 182 14.91 6.15 30.37
N VAL A 183 14.54 6.43 29.12
CA VAL A 183 15.01 7.61 28.39
C VAL A 183 14.48 8.89 29.05
N ILE A 184 13.19 8.93 29.41
CA ILE A 184 12.59 10.08 30.09
C ILE A 184 13.27 10.32 31.44
N GLN A 185 13.43 9.28 32.26
CA GLN A 185 14.09 9.37 33.56
C GLN A 185 15.54 9.87 33.42
N LYS A 186 16.30 9.33 32.45
CA LYS A 186 17.65 9.79 32.14
C LYS A 186 17.65 11.27 31.78
N SER A 187 16.78 11.70 30.87
CA SER A 187 16.68 13.10 30.44
C SER A 187 16.28 14.04 31.58
N VAL A 188 15.35 13.62 32.45
CA VAL A 188 14.92 14.41 33.61
C VAL A 188 16.03 14.53 34.65
N ARG A 189 16.73 13.43 34.98
CA ARG A 189 17.90 13.46 35.87
C ARG A 189 18.99 14.39 35.33
N GLN A 190 19.28 14.27 34.03
CA GLN A 190 20.22 15.15 33.36
C GLN A 190 19.78 16.61 33.41
N TYR A 191 18.50 16.90 33.17
CA TYR A 191 17.95 18.25 33.25
C TYR A 191 18.12 18.85 34.65
N PHE A 192 17.84 18.09 35.72
CA PHE A 192 18.02 18.59 37.08
C PHE A 192 19.47 19.00 37.38
N VAL A 193 20.44 18.20 36.94
CA VAL A 193 21.86 18.55 37.07
C VAL A 193 22.21 19.77 36.22
N GLN A 194 21.70 19.84 34.98
CA GLN A 194 21.94 20.98 34.09
C GLN A 194 21.26 22.27 34.54
N ARG A 195 20.21 22.18 35.36
CA ARG A 195 19.53 23.35 35.91
C ARG A 195 20.31 23.98 37.07
N ALA A 196 21.22 23.25 37.71
CA ALA A 196 22.03 23.80 38.80
C ALA A 196 22.89 24.98 38.30
N ASP A 197 22.88 26.08 39.04
CA ASP A 197 23.51 27.34 38.63
C ASP A 197 25.01 27.15 38.38
N GLU A 198 25.71 26.45 39.27
CA GLU A 198 27.14 26.11 39.13
C GLU A 198 27.45 25.40 37.80
N VAL A 199 26.58 24.48 37.39
CA VAL A 199 26.73 23.74 36.13
C VAL A 199 26.46 24.64 34.92
N GLN A 200 25.52 25.59 35.02
CA GLN A 200 25.28 26.55 33.94
C GLN A 200 26.39 27.59 33.82
N GLU A 201 26.92 28.10 34.92
CA GLU A 201 28.08 28.98 34.92
C GLU A 201 29.27 28.32 34.25
N MET A 202 29.58 27.08 34.62
CA MET A 202 30.63 26.29 33.99
C MET A 202 30.36 26.10 32.48
N ARG A 203 29.13 25.73 32.08
CA ARG A 203 28.78 25.58 30.66
C ARG A 203 28.94 26.89 29.89
N ASN A 204 28.54 28.01 30.48
CA ASN A 204 28.66 29.33 29.88
C ASN A 204 30.13 29.76 29.77
N PHE A 205 30.96 29.42 30.76
CA PHE A 205 32.41 29.63 30.72
C PHE A 205 33.04 28.89 29.54
N TRP A 206 32.78 27.59 29.40
CA TRP A 206 33.32 26.81 28.28
C TRP A 206 32.82 27.29 26.92
N LYS A 207 31.54 27.69 26.82
CA LYS A 207 31.01 28.29 25.58
C LYS A 207 31.70 29.60 25.22
N LYS A 208 32.02 30.45 26.20
CA LYS A 208 32.74 31.71 25.97
C LYS A 208 34.17 31.45 25.50
N LEU A 209 34.88 30.52 26.13
CA LEU A 209 36.22 30.11 25.69
C LEU A 209 36.22 29.54 24.27
N GLU A 210 35.25 28.69 23.93
CA GLU A 210 35.12 28.13 22.58
C GLU A 210 34.80 29.24 21.56
N PHE A 211 33.96 30.20 21.92
CA PHE A 211 33.69 31.36 21.07
C PHE A 211 34.95 32.21 20.87
N GLU A 212 35.70 32.53 21.93
CA GLU A 212 36.95 33.30 21.84
C GLU A 212 38.02 32.59 21.01
N HIS A 213 38.13 31.26 21.13
CA HIS A 213 39.05 30.45 20.34
C HIS A 213 38.63 30.35 18.85
N ASN A 214 37.32 30.29 18.57
CA ASN A 214 36.78 30.19 17.21
C ASN A 214 36.54 31.55 16.55
N VAL A 215 36.66 32.66 17.28
CA VAL A 215 36.77 33.99 16.69
C VAL A 215 38.12 34.03 15.98
N PRO A 216 38.17 34.11 14.63
CA PRO A 216 39.42 34.39 13.94
C PRO A 216 39.96 35.68 14.54
N GLU A 217 41.25 35.81 14.78
CA GLU A 217 41.88 37.07 15.23
C GLU A 217 41.42 38.23 14.34
N ILE A 218 40.33 38.92 14.72
CA ILE A 218 39.79 40.08 14.00
C ILE A 218 40.81 41.24 14.05
N GLN A 219 41.85 41.11 14.87
CA GLN A 219 42.89 42.11 15.07
C GLN A 219 43.97 42.18 13.97
N LEU A 220 43.87 41.42 12.88
CA LEU A 220 44.84 41.55 11.76
C LEU A 220 44.25 41.84 10.38
N ASN A 221 42.94 42.06 10.25
CA ASN A 221 42.39 42.43 8.95
C ASN A 221 41.50 43.69 9.01
N PRO A 222 42.07 44.90 8.85
CA PRO A 222 41.34 46.17 8.85
C PRO A 222 40.30 46.30 7.73
N LEU A 223 40.22 45.33 6.80
CA LEU A 223 39.22 45.28 5.74
C LEU A 223 37.90 44.62 6.17
N LEU A 224 37.91 43.74 7.19
CA LEU A 224 36.70 43.05 7.65
C LEU A 224 35.85 43.91 8.60
N SER A 225 36.48 44.79 9.39
CA SER A 225 35.78 45.72 10.29
C SER A 225 34.90 46.73 9.52
N LYS A 226 35.38 47.22 8.36
CA LYS A 226 34.62 48.14 7.50
C LYS A 226 33.36 47.52 6.89
N LYS A 227 33.40 46.24 6.52
CA LYS A 227 32.24 45.52 5.96
C LYS A 227 31.15 45.23 6.99
N LEU A 228 31.53 44.97 8.25
CA LEU A 228 30.57 44.73 9.32
C LEU A 228 29.92 46.04 9.80
N ALA A 229 30.69 47.13 9.87
CA ALA A 229 30.17 48.46 10.20
C ALA A 229 29.20 48.99 9.13
N SER A 230 29.43 48.70 7.84
CA SER A 230 28.50 49.11 6.77
C SER A 230 27.20 48.30 6.74
N SER A 231 27.22 47.04 7.20
CA SER A 231 26.03 46.18 7.25
C SER A 231 25.04 46.58 8.36
N GLN A 232 25.55 47.09 9.48
CA GLN A 232 24.75 47.54 10.64
C GLN A 232 23.96 48.84 10.37
N ASN A 233 24.30 49.61 9.34
CA ASN A 233 23.65 50.88 8.98
C ASN A 233 22.53 50.75 7.93
N SER A 234 22.06 49.54 7.62
CA SER A 234 20.88 49.37 6.78
C SER A 234 19.61 49.57 7.62
N PRO A 235 18.77 50.60 7.33
CA PRO A 235 17.54 50.81 8.07
C PRO A 235 16.59 49.66 7.75
N LYS A 236 16.16 48.94 8.79
CA LYS A 236 15.09 47.95 8.70
C LYS A 236 13.84 48.63 8.14
N ARG A 237 13.49 48.32 6.89
CA ARG A 237 12.15 48.55 6.33
C ARG A 237 11.24 47.40 6.73
#